data_AF-A0A1F7HKB8-F1
#
_entry.id   AF-A0A1F7HKB8-F1
#
_cell.length_a   1.000
_cell.length_b   1.000
_cell.length_c   1.000
_cell.angle_alpha   90.00
_cell.angle_beta   90.00
_cell.angle_gamma   90.00
#
_symmetry.space_group_name_H-M   'P 1'
#
loop_
_entity.id
_entity.type
_entity.pdbx_description
1 polymer ?
#
loop_
_entity_poly.entity_id
_entity_poly.type
_entity_poly.pdbx_seq_one_letter_code
_entity_poly.pdbx_strand_id
1 'polypeptide(L)'
;MKKNAIWNWITILSFIGILLATYLYYSYLTQPEFRPCSISSTINCDAVISGEVSLTLGIPTALYGLLGYVVIFIGSLFKKAKLVLSVVTFGLLFCLYILSIEIFKLGVYCPVCLGCLVVMISIFFLSLKINKKVKK
;
A
#
# COMPACT_ATOMS: atom_id res chain seq x y z
N MET A 1 -17.72 -13.01 -11.40
CA MET A 1 -17.68 -11.54 -11.60
C MET A 1 -17.50 -11.22 -13.07
N LYS A 2 -18.27 -10.26 -13.61
CA LYS A 2 -18.02 -9.69 -14.95
C LYS A 2 -16.62 -9.04 -14.95
N LYS A 3 -15.85 -9.14 -16.05
CA LYS A 3 -14.49 -8.55 -16.17
C LYS A 3 -14.48 -7.07 -15.76
N ASN A 4 -15.53 -6.33 -16.14
CA ASN A 4 -15.66 -4.90 -15.85
C ASN A 4 -15.83 -4.62 -14.35
N ALA A 5 -16.50 -5.50 -13.62
CA ALA A 5 -16.66 -5.35 -12.17
C ALA A 5 -15.31 -5.50 -11.45
N ILE A 6 -14.44 -6.40 -11.90
CA ILE A 6 -13.11 -6.59 -11.28
C ILE A 6 -12.26 -5.32 -11.43
N TRP A 7 -12.26 -4.71 -12.62
CA TRP A 7 -11.56 -3.45 -12.85
C TRP A 7 -12.09 -2.32 -11.97
N ASN A 8 -13.42 -2.18 -11.83
CA ASN A 8 -14.00 -1.18 -10.94
C ASN A 8 -13.56 -1.38 -9.48
N TRP A 9 -13.54 -2.63 -9.00
CA TRP A 9 -13.03 -2.94 -7.67
C TRP A 9 -11.55 -2.57 -7.51
N ILE A 10 -10.70 -2.92 -8.48
CA ILE A 10 -9.27 -2.54 -8.45
C ILE A 10 -9.14 -1.02 -8.39
N THR A 11 -9.90 -0.27 -9.18
CA THR A 11 -9.88 1.20 -9.17
C THR A 11 -10.27 1.77 -7.80
N ILE A 12 -11.35 1.27 -7.19
CA ILE A 12 -11.81 1.71 -5.85
C ILE A 12 -10.74 1.41 -4.80
N LEU A 13 -10.19 0.20 -4.80
CA LEU A 13 -9.15 -0.20 -3.85
C LEU A 13 -7.87 0.63 -4.02
N SER A 14 -7.48 0.92 -5.27
CA SER A 14 -6.31 1.75 -5.56
C SER A 14 -6.52 3.17 -5.05
N PHE A 15 -7.72 3.72 -5.21
CA PHE A 15 -8.06 5.04 -4.69
C PHE A 15 -7.99 5.09 -3.16
N ILE A 16 -8.50 4.06 -2.46
CA ILE A 16 -8.34 3.92 -1.00
C ILE A 16 -6.86 3.85 -0.62
N GLY A 17 -6.05 3.09 -1.36
CA GLY A 17 -4.60 3.02 -1.16
C GLY A 17 -3.90 4.38 -1.32
N ILE A 18 -4.29 5.16 -2.34
CA ILE A 18 -3.79 6.53 -2.54
C ILE A 18 -4.11 7.40 -1.32
N LEU A 19 -5.36 7.39 -0.84
CA LEU A 19 -5.77 8.18 0.32
C LEU A 19 -4.94 7.83 1.57
N LEU A 20 -4.74 6.53 1.84
CA LEU A 20 -3.93 6.07 2.96
C LEU A 20 -2.46 6.50 2.83
N ALA A 21 -1.88 6.36 1.63
CA ALA A 21 -0.50 6.74 1.37
C ALA A 21 -0.30 8.27 1.45
N THR A 22 -1.25 9.05 0.92
CA THR A 22 -1.24 10.51 1.03
C THR A 22 -1.37 10.96 2.48
N TYR A 23 -2.21 10.30 3.27
CA TYR A 23 -2.33 10.57 4.71
C TYR A 23 -1.00 10.33 5.44
N LEU A 24 -0.31 9.21 5.16
CA LEU A 24 1.02 8.93 5.73
C LEU A 24 2.04 9.97 5.29
N TYR A 25 2.07 10.30 4.01
CA TYR A 25 3.02 11.26 3.46
C TYR A 25 2.80 12.67 4.05
N TYR A 26 1.55 13.09 4.20
CA TYR A 26 1.21 14.34 4.85
C TYR A 26 1.60 14.34 6.33
N SER A 27 1.34 13.24 7.04
CA SER A 27 1.71 13.07 8.45
C SER A 27 3.24 13.08 8.63
N TYR A 28 3.98 12.49 7.70
CA TYR A 28 5.44 12.53 7.64
C TYR A 28 5.97 13.96 7.50
N LEU A 29 5.35 14.79 6.65
CA LEU A 29 5.77 16.18 6.41
C LEU A 29 5.40 17.13 7.56
N THR A 30 4.18 16.98 8.10
CA THR A 30 3.64 17.93 9.09
C THR A 30 3.97 17.57 10.53
N GLN A 31 4.31 16.30 10.79
CA GLN A 31 4.62 15.75 12.12
C GLN A 31 3.71 16.31 13.23
N PRO A 32 2.38 16.22 13.07
CA PRO A 32 1.46 16.82 14.02
C PRO A 32 1.63 16.19 15.40
N GLU A 33 1.53 17.02 16.45
CA GLU A 33 1.53 16.61 17.86
C GLU A 33 0.45 15.55 18.11
N PHE A 34 -0.72 15.69 17.47
CA PHE A 34 -1.80 14.71 17.53
C PHE A 34 -1.69 13.73 16.36
N ARG A 35 -1.39 12.47 16.68
CA ARG A 35 -1.25 11.38 15.70
C ARG A 35 -2.44 10.42 15.82
N PRO A 36 -3.45 10.47 14.91
CA PRO A 36 -4.65 9.64 14.98
C PRO A 36 -4.39 8.12 14.95
N CYS A 37 -3.20 7.72 14.50
CA CYS A 37 -2.79 6.33 14.39
C CYS A 37 -2.04 5.81 15.63
N SER A 38 -1.64 6.68 16.57
CA SER A 38 -0.95 6.27 17.79
C SER A 38 -1.98 5.94 18.88
N ILE A 39 -2.38 4.67 18.94
CA ILE A 39 -3.41 4.16 19.86
C ILE A 39 -2.75 3.61 21.13
N SER A 40 -1.58 2.99 20.99
CA SER A 40 -0.76 2.49 22.11
C SER A 40 0.73 2.50 21.76
N SER A 41 1.59 2.25 22.75
CA SER A 41 3.03 2.08 22.55
C SER A 41 3.39 0.94 21.59
N THR A 42 2.51 -0.06 21.46
CA THR A 42 2.68 -1.19 20.53
C THR A 42 1.92 -1.01 19.22
N ILE A 43 0.88 -0.17 19.15
CA ILE A 43 0.09 0.09 17.95
C ILE A 43 0.19 1.56 17.59
N ASN A 44 1.16 1.89 16.74
CA ASN A 44 1.43 3.25 16.29
C ASN A 44 1.98 3.28 14.86
N CYS A 45 1.84 4.45 14.22
CA CYS A 45 2.42 4.74 12.91
C CYS A 45 3.80 5.43 13.00
N ASP A 46 4.34 5.61 14.21
CA ASP A 46 5.47 6.52 14.44
C ASP A 46 6.75 6.04 13.76
N ALA A 47 6.93 4.72 13.70
CA ALA A 47 8.02 4.08 12.98
C ALA A 47 8.15 4.55 11.51
N VAL A 48 7.02 4.77 10.83
CA VAL A 48 6.95 5.13 9.40
C VAL A 48 6.86 6.64 9.19
N ILE A 49 6.37 7.38 10.18
CA ILE A 49 6.23 8.84 10.10
C ILE A 49 7.53 9.55 10.50
N SER A 50 8.19 9.10 11.57
CA SER A 50 9.39 9.76 12.12
C SER A 50 10.45 8.79 12.62
N GLY A 51 10.23 7.48 12.47
CA GLY A 51 11.13 6.44 12.95
C GLY A 51 12.07 5.91 11.86
N GLU A 52 12.69 4.76 12.15
CA GLU A 52 13.74 4.17 11.31
C GLU A 52 13.27 3.74 9.91
N VAL A 53 11.98 3.41 9.76
CA VAL A 53 11.40 2.98 8.47
C VAL A 53 10.69 4.13 7.75
N SER A 54 10.89 5.37 8.18
CA SER A 54 10.34 6.55 7.52
C SER A 54 11.00 6.84 6.17
N LEU A 55 12.30 6.56 6.06
CA LEU A 55 13.09 6.68 4.85
C LEU A 55 13.62 5.30 4.42
N THR A 56 13.24 4.88 3.22
CA THR A 56 13.84 3.74 2.54
C THR A 56 14.69 4.24 1.38
N LEU A 57 15.98 3.89 1.37
CA LEU A 57 16.93 4.33 0.33
C LEU A 57 16.98 5.86 0.14
N GLY A 58 16.77 6.63 1.23
CA GLY A 58 16.74 8.09 1.20
C GLY A 58 15.44 8.71 0.70
N ILE A 59 14.43 7.91 0.36
CA ILE A 59 13.11 8.35 -0.09
C ILE A 59 12.04 7.97 0.94
N PRO A 60 11.04 8.83 1.21
CA PRO A 60 9.97 8.50 2.15
C PRO A 60 9.24 7.21 1.75
N THR A 61 9.11 6.27 2.69
CA THR A 61 8.42 4.98 2.49
C THR A 61 6.98 5.18 2.01
N ALA A 62 6.32 6.22 2.51
CA ALA A 62 4.97 6.62 2.08
C ALA A 62 4.89 6.96 0.58
N LEU A 63 5.97 7.50 0.00
CA LEU A 63 6.03 7.86 -1.41
C LEU A 63 6.07 6.62 -2.32
N TYR A 64 6.76 5.56 -1.90
CA TYR A 64 6.74 4.28 -2.62
C TYR A 64 5.32 3.70 -2.70
N GLY A 65 4.60 3.74 -1.58
CA GLY A 65 3.20 3.33 -1.53
C GLY A 65 2.32 4.17 -2.47
N LEU A 66 2.46 5.50 -2.41
CA LEU A 66 1.69 6.43 -3.24
C LEU A 66 1.92 6.17 -4.73
N LEU A 67 3.19 6.11 -5.16
CA LEU A 67 3.55 5.83 -6.56
C LEU A 67 3.01 4.47 -7.01
N GLY A 68 3.13 3.44 -6.16
CA GLY A 68 2.59 2.12 -6.44
C GLY A 68 1.08 2.15 -6.71
N TYR A 69 0.29 2.78 -5.83
CA TYR A 69 -1.16 2.87 -6.01
C TYR A 69 -1.59 3.73 -7.20
N VAL A 70 -0.89 4.83 -7.48
CA VAL A 70 -1.14 5.67 -8.66
C VAL A 70 -0.92 4.87 -9.95
N VAL A 71 0.17 4.11 -10.03
CA VAL A 71 0.46 3.27 -11.20
C VAL A 71 -0.57 2.16 -11.35
N ILE A 72 -1.03 1.54 -10.25
CA ILE A 72 -2.10 0.55 -10.29
C ILE A 72 -3.42 1.18 -10.75
N PHE A 73 -3.76 2.37 -10.26
CA PHE A 73 -4.97 3.10 -10.65
C PHE A 73 -4.98 3.40 -12.16
N ILE A 74 -3.88 3.95 -12.68
CA ILE A 74 -3.70 4.19 -14.12
C ILE A 74 -3.77 2.86 -14.89
N GLY A 75 -3.06 1.83 -14.43
CA GLY A 75 -3.09 0.49 -15.01
C GLY A 75 -4.50 -0.12 -15.06
N SER A 76 -5.34 0.21 -14.09
CA SER A 76 -6.75 -0.18 -14.04
C SER A 76 -7.58 0.51 -15.14
N LEU A 77 -7.40 1.82 -15.33
CA LEU A 77 -8.08 2.60 -16.36
C LEU A 77 -7.73 2.10 -17.78
N PHE A 78 -6.43 1.86 -18.03
CA PHE A 78 -5.95 1.32 -19.31
C PHE A 78 -6.13 -0.21 -19.44
N LYS A 79 -6.71 -0.87 -18.42
CA LYS A 79 -6.96 -2.32 -18.36
C LYS A 79 -5.71 -3.17 -18.64
N LYS A 80 -4.54 -2.70 -18.21
CA LYS A 80 -3.23 -3.34 -18.43
C LYS A 80 -2.94 -4.36 -17.31
N ALA A 81 -3.53 -5.54 -17.42
CA ALA A 81 -3.45 -6.58 -16.38
C ALA A 81 -2.00 -6.98 -16.00
N LYS A 82 -1.10 -7.10 -16.99
CA LYS A 82 0.32 -7.43 -16.75
C LYS A 82 1.04 -6.37 -15.93
N LEU A 83 0.78 -5.09 -16.22
CA LEU A 83 1.40 -3.96 -15.52
C LEU A 83 0.90 -3.89 -14.08
N VAL A 84 -0.41 -3.97 -13.87
CA VAL A 84 -1.01 -4.02 -12.54
C VAL A 84 -0.44 -5.18 -11.73
N LEU A 85 -0.38 -6.39 -12.31
CA LEU A 85 0.16 -7.57 -11.63
C LEU A 85 1.62 -7.39 -11.21
N SER A 86 2.47 -6.86 -12.10
CA SER A 86 3.88 -6.63 -11.80
C SER A 86 4.06 -5.66 -10.63
N VAL A 87 3.35 -4.52 -10.69
CA VAL A 87 3.44 -3.45 -9.68
C VAL A 87 2.89 -3.92 -8.34
N VAL A 88 1.74 -4.61 -8.32
CA VAL A 88 1.18 -5.11 -7.06
C VAL A 88 2.03 -6.21 -6.44
N THR A 89 2.70 -7.04 -7.25
CA THR A 89 3.61 -8.07 -6.73
C THR A 89 4.80 -7.42 -6.04
N PHE A 90 5.40 -6.43 -6.68
CA PHE A 90 6.49 -5.65 -6.09
C PHE A 90 6.05 -4.90 -4.83
N GLY A 91 4.90 -4.21 -4.90
CA GLY A 91 4.34 -3.47 -3.76
C GLY A 91 4.02 -4.37 -2.57
N LEU A 92 3.51 -5.58 -2.81
CA LEU A 92 3.21 -6.55 -1.76
C LEU A 92 4.48 -7.06 -1.06
N LEU A 93 5.54 -7.34 -1.83
CA LEU A 93 6.85 -7.70 -1.26
C LEU A 93 7.44 -6.55 -0.44
N PHE A 94 7.32 -5.31 -0.93
CA PHE A 94 7.78 -4.13 -0.21
C PHE A 94 7.01 -3.93 1.10
N CYS A 95 5.67 -4.05 1.09
CA CYS A 95 4.86 -3.97 2.30
C CYS A 95 5.24 -5.06 3.33
N LEU A 96 5.48 -6.30 2.88
CA LEU A 96 5.92 -7.38 3.76
C LEU A 96 7.31 -7.12 4.36
N TYR A 97 8.22 -6.54 3.58
CA TYR A 97 9.55 -6.14 4.04
C TYR A 97 9.46 -5.09 5.17
N ILE A 98 8.68 -4.03 4.96
CA ILE A 98 8.49 -2.98 5.98
C ILE A 98 7.81 -3.56 7.22
N LEU A 99 6.73 -4.34 7.06
CA LEU A 99 6.03 -4.95 8.19
C LEU A 99 6.95 -5.88 8.99
N SER A 100 7.85 -6.60 8.31
CA SER A 100 8.84 -7.44 8.99
C SER A 100 9.77 -6.59 9.87
N ILE A 101 10.21 -5.43 9.38
CA ILE A 101 11.04 -4.53 10.19
C ILE A 101 10.25 -3.97 11.38
N GLU A 102 9.01 -3.53 11.16
CA GLU A 102 8.13 -3.00 12.21
C GLU A 102 7.95 -4.02 13.36
N ILE A 103 7.65 -5.28 13.02
CA ILE A 103 7.38 -6.32 14.02
C ILE A 103 8.66 -6.85 14.67
N PHE A 104 9.68 -7.19 13.88
CA PHE A 104 10.88 -7.87 14.41
C PHE A 104 11.90 -6.92 15.03
N LYS A 105 12.04 -5.69 14.52
CA LYS A 105 13.02 -4.73 15.07
C LYS A 105 12.40 -3.77 16.06
N LEU A 106 11.21 -3.22 15.76
CA LEU A 106 10.60 -2.18 16.59
C LEU A 106 9.54 -2.73 17.55
N GLY A 107 8.98 -3.91 17.28
CA GLY A 107 7.91 -4.48 18.10
C GLY A 107 6.61 -3.68 18.04
N VAL A 108 6.39 -2.92 16.96
CA VAL A 108 5.21 -2.07 16.76
C VAL A 108 4.37 -2.56 15.59
N TYR A 109 3.08 -2.26 15.64
CA TYR A 109 2.10 -2.59 14.62
C TYR A 109 1.50 -1.31 14.06
N CYS A 110 1.78 -1.03 12.80
CA CYS A 110 1.19 0.12 12.12
C CYS A 110 -0.15 -0.29 11.47
N PRO A 111 -1.31 0.17 11.98
CA PRO A 111 -2.61 -0.21 11.43
C PRO A 111 -2.80 0.29 10.00
N VAL A 112 -2.17 1.41 9.63
CA VAL A 112 -2.23 1.93 8.26
C VAL A 112 -1.38 1.10 7.30
N CYS A 113 -0.18 0.67 7.71
CA CYS A 113 0.63 -0.26 6.91
C CYS A 113 -0.08 -1.60 6.69
N LEU A 114 -0.73 -2.12 7.74
CA LEU A 114 -1.58 -3.31 7.64
C LEU A 114 -2.75 -3.09 6.68
N GLY A 115 -3.41 -1.94 6.75
CA GLY A 115 -4.45 -1.55 5.81
C GLY A 115 -3.96 -1.54 4.36
N CYS A 116 -2.79 -0.94 4.12
CA CYS A 116 -2.14 -0.96 2.81
C CYS A 116 -1.80 -2.38 2.34
N LEU A 117 -1.31 -3.25 3.23
CA LEU A 117 -1.03 -4.65 2.91
C LEU A 117 -2.30 -5.39 2.48
N VAL A 118 -3.41 -5.21 3.20
CA VAL A 118 -4.72 -5.81 2.86
C VAL A 118 -5.22 -5.32 1.50
N VAL A 119 -5.06 -4.03 1.19
CA VAL A 119 -5.41 -3.45 -0.12
C VAL A 119 -4.56 -4.09 -1.22
N MET A 120 -3.24 -4.18 -1.05
CA MET A 120 -2.34 -4.79 -2.03
C MET A 120 -2.66 -6.28 -2.26
N ILE A 121 -2.89 -7.05 -1.20
CA ILE A 121 -3.30 -8.46 -1.30
C ILE A 121 -4.59 -8.60 -2.11
N SER A 122 -5.59 -7.75 -1.80
CA SER A 122 -6.88 -7.77 -2.48
C SER A 122 -6.73 -7.46 -3.97
N ILE A 123 -5.96 -6.43 -4.33
CA ILE A 123 -5.66 -6.09 -5.73
C ILE A 123 -4.91 -7.23 -6.42
N PHE A 124 -3.96 -7.89 -5.74
CA PHE A 124 -3.22 -9.02 -6.28
C PHE A 124 -4.12 -10.19 -6.64
N PHE A 125 -5.02 -10.61 -5.75
CA PHE A 125 -5.98 -11.67 -6.03
C PHE A 125 -6.93 -11.32 -7.19
N LEU A 126 -7.40 -10.07 -7.26
CA LEU A 126 -8.24 -9.59 -8.36
C LEU A 126 -7.48 -9.58 -9.69
N SER A 127 -6.24 -9.12 -9.68
CA SER A 127 -5.35 -9.09 -10.84
C SER A 127 -5.04 -10.50 -11.36
N LEU A 128 -4.76 -11.45 -10.47
CA LEU A 128 -4.58 -12.87 -10.83
C LEU A 128 -5.82 -13.47 -11.50
N LYS A 129 -7.03 -13.15 -11.00
CA LYS A 129 -8.29 -13.61 -11.63
C LYS A 129 -8.47 -13.05 -13.05
N ILE A 130 -8.02 -11.82 -13.31
CA ILE A 130 -8.04 -11.24 -14.65
C ILE A 130 -7.01 -11.94 -15.55
N ASN A 131 -5.78 -12.13 -15.06
CA ASN A 131 -4.66 -12.63 -15.87
C ASN A 131 -4.77 -14.14 -16.17
N LYS A 132 -5.30 -14.96 -15.24
CA LYS A 132 -5.59 -16.39 -15.51
C LYS A 132 -6.59 -16.59 -16.67
N LYS A 133 -7.49 -15.63 -16.90
CA LYS A 133 -8.41 -15.63 -18.06
C LYS A 133 -7.78 -15.15 -19.37
N VAL A 134 -6.52 -14.71 -19.37
CA VAL A 134 -5.79 -14.29 -20.58
C VAL A 134 -4.87 -15.41 -21.10
N LYS A 135 -4.51 -16.36 -20.23
CA LYS A 135 -3.73 -17.56 -20.59
C LYS A 135 -4.59 -18.78 -20.99
N LYS A 136 -5.92 -18.67 -20.94
CA LYS A 136 -6.88 -19.70 -21.35
C LYS A 136 -7.75 -19.13 -22.46
#